data_AF-A0A848AW62-F1
#
_entry.id   AF-A0A848AW62-F1
#
_cell.length_a   1.000
_cell.length_b   1.000
_cell.length_c   1.000
_cell.angle_alpha   90.00
_cell.angle_beta   90.00
_cell.angle_gamma   90.00
#
_symmetry.space_group_name_H-M   'P 1'
#
loop_
_entity.id
_entity.type
_entity.pdbx_description
1 polymer ?
#
loop_
_entity_poly.entity_id
_entity_poly.type
_entity_poly.pdbx_seq_one_letter_code
_entity_poly.pdbx_strand_id
1 'polypeptide(L)'
;MERKNVYVYSDWHTDATPQLMGELQIQIVRRKEIFAFEFNPAWLKSNDTRILDPDLQLFAGPQYAAGDKNNFGLFLDSSPDRWGRQLMRRREAIRARNEERSPSPLQESDYLLGVYDETRMGAIRFKLSPNGEFVNNDRAMAAPPWTSLRELEAAS
;
A
#
# COMPACT_ATOMS: atom_id res chain seq x y z
N MET A 1 11.75 -10.07 15.91
CA MET A 1 11.88 -9.01 14.90
C MET A 1 10.78 -9.27 13.90
N GLU A 2 9.80 -8.38 13.80
CA GLU A 2 8.65 -8.57 12.92
C GLU A 2 9.02 -8.12 11.51
N ARG A 3 8.83 -9.01 10.53
CA ARG A 3 9.12 -8.76 9.12
C ARG A 3 7.87 -9.12 8.32
N LYS A 4 7.43 -8.19 7.47
CA LYS A 4 6.33 -8.37 6.53
C LYS A 4 6.87 -8.26 5.11
N ASN A 5 6.51 -9.21 4.25
CA ASN A 5 6.79 -9.15 2.83
C ASN A 5 5.50 -8.75 2.11
N VAL A 6 5.62 -7.77 1.21
CA VAL A 6 4.52 -7.25 0.41
C VAL A 6 4.91 -7.37 -1.05
N TYR A 7 4.07 -8.03 -1.84
CA TYR A 7 4.27 -8.15 -3.28
C TYR A 7 3.70 -6.92 -3.97
N VAL A 8 4.54 -6.24 -4.74
CA VAL A 8 4.20 -4.99 -5.43
C VAL A 8 3.90 -5.31 -6.88
N TYR A 9 2.74 -4.89 -7.36
CA TYR A 9 2.29 -5.08 -8.73
C TYR A 9 2.18 -3.74 -9.43
N SER A 10 2.52 -3.75 -10.71
CA SER A 10 2.35 -2.66 -11.65
C SER A 10 1.11 -2.93 -12.50
N ASP A 11 0.16 -2.00 -12.54
CA ASP A 11 -1.17 -2.17 -13.16
C ASP A 11 -1.45 -1.06 -14.20
N TRP A 12 -0.47 -0.81 -15.07
CA TRP A 12 -0.55 0.15 -16.17
C TRP A 12 -0.24 -0.48 -17.53
N HIS A 13 -0.24 -1.81 -17.59
CA HIS A 13 0.14 -2.56 -18.78
C HIS A 13 -1.02 -2.63 -19.77
N THR A 14 -0.69 -2.68 -21.06
CA THR A 14 -1.66 -2.65 -22.17
C THR A 14 -2.64 -3.84 -22.14
N ASP A 15 -2.21 -4.96 -21.59
CA ASP A 15 -3.00 -6.19 -21.42
C ASP A 15 -3.90 -6.16 -20.16
N ALA A 16 -3.94 -5.02 -19.45
CA ALA A 16 -4.71 -4.79 -18.22
C ALA A 16 -4.48 -5.86 -17.14
N THR A 17 -3.34 -6.56 -17.20
CA THR A 17 -2.98 -7.60 -16.23
C THR A 17 -1.90 -7.06 -15.31
N PRO A 18 -2.14 -6.99 -13.99
CA PRO A 18 -1.12 -6.55 -13.05
C PRO A 18 0.11 -7.45 -13.09
N GLN A 19 1.29 -6.88 -13.30
CA GLN A 19 2.55 -7.61 -13.35
C GLN A 19 3.33 -7.44 -12.05
N LEU A 20 3.90 -8.54 -11.54
CA LEU A 20 4.74 -8.52 -10.34
C LEU A 20 6.00 -7.69 -10.59
N MET A 21 6.03 -6.50 -9.99
CA MET A 21 7.11 -5.53 -10.12
C MET A 21 8.28 -5.86 -9.20
N GLY A 22 7.98 -6.35 -7.99
CA GLY A 22 8.99 -6.66 -6.99
C GLY A 22 8.39 -6.96 -5.63
N GLU A 23 9.27 -7.00 -4.63
CA GLU A 23 8.93 -7.26 -3.23
C GLU A 23 9.36 -6.10 -2.34
N LEU A 24 8.41 -5.59 -1.56
CA LEU A 24 8.63 -4.61 -0.51
C LEU A 24 8.70 -5.33 0.84
N GLN A 25 9.87 -5.32 1.45
CA GLN A 25 10.13 -5.85 2.78
C GLN A 25 9.99 -4.73 3.80
N ILE A 26 9.24 -4.99 4.86
CA ILE A 26 8.98 -4.05 5.94
C ILE A 26 9.47 -4.68 7.24
N GLN A 27 10.39 -4.02 7.92
CA GLN A 27 10.98 -4.50 9.17
C GLN A 27 10.81 -3.47 10.28
N ILE A 28 10.38 -3.91 11.46
CA ILE A 28 10.26 -3.02 12.63
C ILE A 28 11.52 -3.14 13.49
N VAL A 29 12.28 -2.03 13.61
CA VAL A 29 13.49 -1.93 14.42
C VAL A 29 13.37 -0.73 15.37
N ARG A 30 13.44 -0.98 16.69
CA ARG A 30 13.32 0.07 17.72
C ARG A 30 12.10 0.99 17.52
N ARG A 31 10.94 0.41 17.17
CA ARG A 31 9.67 1.10 16.87
C ARG A 31 9.68 1.98 15.61
N LYS A 32 10.69 1.86 14.75
CA LYS A 32 10.70 2.47 13.42
C LYS A 32 10.58 1.39 12.36
N GLU A 33 9.83 1.69 11.31
CA GLU A 33 9.75 0.82 10.13
C GLU A 33 10.90 1.13 9.18
N ILE A 34 11.53 0.07 8.69
CA ILE A 34 12.56 0.10 7.65
C ILE A 34 11.98 -0.60 6.44
N PHE A 35 11.97 0.10 5.32
CA PHE A 35 11.45 -0.38 4.04
C PHE A 35 12.62 -0.70 3.11
N ALA A 36 12.59 -1.90 2.55
CA ALA A 36 13.52 -2.33 1.53
C ALA A 36 12.76 -2.88 0.33
N PHE A 37 13.09 -2.43 -0.88
CA PHE A 37 12.43 -2.88 -2.10
C PHE A 37 13.42 -3.58 -3.01
N GLU A 38 12.99 -4.70 -3.58
CA GLU A 38 13.76 -5.47 -4.55
C GLU A 38 12.90 -5.71 -5.80
N PHE A 39 13.43 -5.33 -6.96
CA PHE A 39 12.75 -5.56 -8.23
C PHE A 39 12.74 -7.04 -8.61
N ASN A 40 11.66 -7.48 -9.25
CA ASN A 40 11.62 -8.76 -9.92
C ASN A 40 12.53 -8.72 -11.19
N PRO A 41 13.50 -9.64 -11.35
CA PRO A 41 14.38 -9.65 -12.52
C PRO A 41 13.66 -9.79 -13.87
N ALA A 42 12.52 -10.48 -13.91
CA ALA A 42 11.71 -10.59 -15.12
C ALA A 42 11.04 -9.26 -15.47
N TRP A 43 10.62 -8.50 -14.45
CA TRP A 43 10.02 -7.19 -14.63
C TRP A 43 11.05 -6.16 -15.12
N LEU A 44 12.26 -6.14 -14.54
CA LEU A 44 13.37 -5.28 -14.99
C LEU A 44 13.59 -5.42 -16.50
N LYS A 45 13.87 -6.64 -16.97
CA LYS A 45 14.11 -6.95 -18.39
C LYS A 45 13.04 -6.42 -19.36
N SER A 46 11.80 -6.30 -18.89
CA SER A 46 10.67 -5.81 -19.70
C SER A 46 10.46 -4.30 -19.63
N ASN A 47 10.99 -3.62 -18.62
CA ASN A 47 10.61 -2.25 -18.27
C ASN A 47 11.81 -1.35 -17.86
N ASP A 48 13.00 -1.65 -18.40
CA ASP A 48 14.30 -1.02 -18.05
C ASP A 48 14.43 0.49 -18.36
N THR A 49 13.42 1.15 -18.95
CA THR A 49 13.55 2.53 -19.46
C THR A 49 12.84 3.61 -18.63
N ARG A 50 12.13 3.26 -17.56
CA ARG A 50 11.31 4.22 -16.79
C ARG A 50 11.89 4.50 -15.41
N ILE A 51 12.30 5.74 -15.16
CA ILE A 51 12.56 6.21 -13.80
C ILE A 51 11.22 6.32 -13.08
N LEU A 52 11.01 5.49 -12.06
CA LEU A 52 9.78 5.48 -11.27
C LEU A 52 9.86 6.37 -10.03
N ASP A 53 11.04 6.43 -9.42
CA ASP A 53 11.32 7.22 -8.23
C ASP A 53 12.79 7.67 -8.32
N PRO A 54 13.10 8.95 -8.04
CA PRO A 54 14.48 9.42 -7.96
C PRO A 54 15.37 8.61 -6.99
N ASP A 55 14.79 8.05 -5.94
CA ASP A 55 15.49 7.25 -4.92
C ASP A 55 15.47 5.75 -5.19
N LEU A 56 14.91 5.33 -6.33
CA LEU A 56 14.82 3.91 -6.71
C LEU A 56 15.52 3.66 -8.05
N GLN A 57 16.63 2.94 -7.98
CA GLN A 57 17.44 2.60 -9.14
C GLN A 57 16.98 1.27 -9.75
N LEU A 58 17.02 1.13 -11.07
CA LEU A 58 16.56 -0.07 -11.78
C LEU A 58 17.64 -1.16 -11.78
N PHE A 59 17.90 -1.77 -10.62
CA PHE A 59 18.83 -2.90 -10.51
C PHE A 59 18.30 -4.02 -9.59
N ALA A 60 18.89 -5.20 -9.72
CA ALA A 60 18.53 -6.38 -8.93
C ALA A 60 19.16 -6.36 -7.53
N GLY A 61 18.37 -6.73 -6.52
CA GLY A 61 18.78 -6.75 -5.13
C GLY A 61 18.06 -5.69 -4.28
N PRO A 62 18.17 -5.80 -2.95
CA PRO A 62 17.44 -4.95 -2.02
C PRO A 62 18.01 -3.52 -2.01
N GLN A 63 17.12 -2.56 -2.21
CA GLN A 63 17.35 -1.14 -2.06
C GLN A 63 16.64 -0.65 -0.81
N TYR A 64 17.17 0.39 -0.17
CA TYR A 64 16.60 0.97 1.05
C TYR A 64 16.22 2.42 0.77
N ALA A 65 15.12 2.89 1.36
CA ALA A 65 14.71 4.29 1.24
C ALA A 65 15.84 5.22 1.73
N ALA A 66 16.04 6.34 1.03
CA ALA A 66 17.12 7.27 1.33
C ALA A 66 16.92 7.99 2.68
N GLY A 67 17.94 7.91 3.54
CA GLY A 67 18.16 8.72 4.74
C GLY A 67 16.92 9.06 5.57
N ASP A 68 16.39 10.27 5.36
CA ASP A 68 15.33 10.87 6.17
C ASP A 68 13.92 10.39 5.80
N LYS A 69 13.78 9.66 4.68
CA LYS A 69 12.49 9.15 4.23
C LYS A 69 12.18 7.82 4.92
N ASN A 70 10.99 7.72 5.49
CA ASN A 70 10.50 6.48 6.08
C ASN A 70 10.07 5.45 5.02
N ASN A 71 9.97 5.80 3.74
CA ASN A 71 9.62 4.90 2.63
C ASN A 71 10.03 5.52 1.27
N PHE A 72 9.97 4.75 0.19
CA PHE A 72 10.15 5.25 -1.18
C PHE A 72 8.99 6.17 -1.57
N GLY A 73 9.28 7.26 -2.29
CA GLY A 73 8.28 8.22 -2.78
C GLY A 73 7.19 7.52 -3.61
N LEU A 74 7.58 6.56 -4.43
CA LEU A 74 6.70 5.72 -5.24
C LEU A 74 5.55 5.08 -4.44
N PHE A 75 5.86 4.58 -3.24
CA PHE A 75 4.84 3.96 -2.37
C PHE A 75 4.07 5.00 -1.55
N LEU A 76 4.69 6.14 -1.25
CA LEU A 76 4.03 7.25 -0.57
C LEU A 76 2.95 7.89 -1.44
N ASP A 77 3.13 7.93 -2.76
CA ASP A 77 2.09 8.38 -3.70
C ASP A 77 0.83 7.50 -3.64
N SER A 78 1.00 6.23 -3.28
CA SER A 78 -0.09 5.26 -3.07
C SER A 78 -0.61 5.22 -1.63
N SER A 79 -0.06 6.05 -0.73
CA SER A 79 -0.46 6.12 0.67
C SER A 79 -1.56 7.17 0.87
N PRO A 80 -2.40 7.04 1.91
CA PRO A 80 -3.49 7.96 2.13
C PRO A 80 -2.98 9.33 2.58
N ASP A 81 -3.70 10.37 2.17
CA ASP A 81 -3.52 11.74 2.64
C ASP A 81 -3.92 11.91 4.12
N ARG A 82 -3.89 13.15 4.62
CA ARG A 82 -4.24 13.44 6.02
C ARG A 82 -5.67 13.03 6.38
N TRP A 83 -6.62 13.17 5.46
CA TRP A 83 -8.02 12.78 5.69
C TRP A 83 -8.18 11.26 5.65
N GLY A 84 -7.58 10.57 4.68
CA GLY A 84 -7.56 9.11 4.61
C GLY A 84 -6.95 8.48 5.86
N ARG A 85 -5.84 9.02 6.37
CA ARG A 85 -5.24 8.58 7.64
C ARG A 85 -6.19 8.77 8.83
N GLN A 86 -6.93 9.88 8.87
CA GLN A 86 -7.92 10.14 9.91
C GLN A 86 -9.10 9.15 9.86
N LEU A 87 -9.57 8.80 8.65
CA LEU A 87 -10.61 7.79 8.45
C LEU A 87 -10.14 6.40 8.90
N MET A 88 -8.91 6.03 8.56
CA MET A 88 -8.33 4.75 8.99
C MET A 88 -8.19 4.64 10.51
N ARG A 89 -7.76 5.72 11.18
CA ARG A 89 -7.73 5.76 12.66
C ARG A 89 -9.12 5.61 13.27
N ARG A 90 -10.13 6.23 12.68
CA ARG A 90 -11.54 6.06 13.11
C ARG A 90 -12.02 4.63 12.92
N ARG A 91 -11.71 4.02 11.78
CA ARG A 91 -12.03 2.61 11.50
C ARG A 91 -11.40 1.69 12.55
N GLU A 92 -10.14 1.90 12.89
CA GLU A 92 -9.45 1.14 13.94
C GLU A 92 -10.08 1.34 15.31
N ALA A 93 -10.46 2.57 15.67
CA ALA A 93 -11.16 2.83 16.94
C ALA A 93 -12.52 2.11 17.03
N ILE A 94 -13.27 2.06 15.92
CA ILE A 94 -14.54 1.32 15.85
C ILE A 94 -14.30 -0.19 15.99
N ARG A 95 -13.34 -0.75 15.25
CA ARG A 95 -12.97 -2.18 15.35
C ARG A 95 -12.54 -2.56 16.75
N ALA A 96 -11.64 -1.78 17.35
CA ALA A 96 -11.15 -2.00 18.70
C ALA A 96 -12.29 -2.00 19.74
N ARG A 97 -13.25 -1.08 19.60
CA ARG A 97 -14.44 -1.05 20.46
C ARG A 97 -15.30 -2.32 20.30
N ASN A 98 -15.52 -2.77 19.07
CA ASN A 98 -16.30 -3.99 18.79
C ASN A 98 -15.59 -5.26 19.29
N GLU A 99 -14.26 -5.25 19.30
CA GLU A 99 -13.39 -6.32 19.77
C GLU A 99 -13.05 -6.21 21.27
N GLU A 100 -13.67 -5.26 22.00
CA GLU A 100 -13.43 -4.98 23.43
C GLU A 100 -11.94 -4.78 23.80
N ARG A 101 -11.18 -4.16 22.90
CA ARG A 101 -9.75 -3.86 23.08
C ARG A 101 -9.45 -2.37 22.91
N SER A 102 -8.27 -1.96 23.37
CA SER A 102 -7.75 -0.63 23.07
C SER A 102 -7.36 -0.51 21.58
N PRO A 103 -7.57 0.66 20.94
CA PRO A 103 -7.12 0.90 19.58
C PRO A 103 -5.60 0.78 19.45
N SER A 104 -5.14 0.10 18.40
CA SER A 104 -3.71 -0.02 18.11
C SER A 104 -3.21 1.23 17.37
N PRO A 105 -2.01 1.74 17.69
CA PRO A 105 -1.41 2.80 16.90
C PRO A 105 -1.04 2.27 15.51
N LEU A 106 -1.52 2.95 14.46
CA LEU A 106 -1.21 2.62 13.07
C LEU A 106 0.17 3.15 12.66
N GLN A 107 0.98 2.29 12.06
CA GLN A 107 2.29 2.61 11.47
C GLN A 107 2.17 2.96 9.97
N GLU A 108 3.28 3.31 9.32
CA GLU A 108 3.27 3.70 7.90
C GLU A 108 2.84 2.55 7.00
N SER A 109 3.25 1.31 7.30
CA SER A 109 2.79 0.13 6.55
C SER A 109 1.29 -0.10 6.69
N ASP A 110 0.70 0.18 7.86
CA ASP A 110 -0.75 0.05 8.04
C ASP A 110 -1.52 1.06 7.18
N TYR A 111 -0.99 2.28 7.05
CA TYR A 111 -1.58 3.27 6.14
C TYR A 111 -1.43 2.86 4.68
N LEU A 112 -0.25 2.42 4.27
CA LEU A 112 0.01 1.98 2.89
C LEU A 112 -0.89 0.80 2.49
N LEU A 113 -1.03 -0.21 3.36
CA LEU A 113 -1.75 -1.45 3.08
C LEU A 113 -3.24 -1.36 3.39
N GLY A 114 -3.66 -0.39 4.20
CA GLY A 114 -5.05 -0.25 4.63
C GLY A 114 -5.91 0.66 3.75
N VAL A 115 -5.38 1.20 2.64
CA VAL A 115 -6.17 1.85 1.57
C VAL A 115 -6.92 0.80 0.78
N TYR A 116 -8.18 1.07 0.44
CA TYR A 116 -9.00 0.18 -0.38
C TYR A 116 -8.45 0.11 -1.81
N ASP A 117 -8.04 -1.08 -2.26
CA ASP A 117 -7.21 -1.25 -3.46
C ASP A 117 -7.88 -0.75 -4.74
N GLU A 118 -9.18 -1.00 -4.95
CA GLU A 118 -9.87 -0.52 -6.16
C GLU A 118 -9.95 1.02 -6.25
N THR A 119 -9.86 1.72 -5.12
CA THR A 119 -9.89 3.20 -5.07
C THR A 119 -8.53 3.83 -4.80
N ARG A 120 -7.46 3.01 -4.74
CA ARG A 120 -6.10 3.50 -4.52
C ARG A 120 -5.68 4.35 -5.70
N MET A 121 -5.04 5.49 -5.42
CA MET A 121 -4.46 6.33 -6.45
C MET A 121 -3.19 5.71 -7.02
N GLY A 122 -2.97 5.94 -8.31
CA GLY A 122 -1.80 5.41 -9.04
C GLY A 122 -2.05 4.02 -9.61
N ALA A 123 -0.99 3.42 -10.14
CA ALA A 123 -1.04 2.13 -10.83
C ALA A 123 -0.21 1.07 -10.11
N ILE A 124 0.01 1.25 -8.80
CA ILE A 124 0.73 0.29 -7.95
C ILE A 124 -0.24 -0.37 -7.00
N ARG A 125 -0.21 -1.69 -6.96
CA ARG A 125 -1.11 -2.53 -6.15
C ARG A 125 -0.29 -3.48 -5.29
N PHE A 126 -0.87 -3.92 -4.18
CA PHE A 126 -0.15 -4.68 -3.16
C PHE A 126 -0.86 -5.99 -2.83
N LYS A 127 -0.09 -7.06 -2.62
CA LYS A 127 -0.57 -8.32 -2.05
C LYS A 127 0.28 -8.74 -0.86
N LEU A 128 -0.32 -9.43 0.10
CA LEU A 128 0.39 -10.05 1.22
C LEU A 128 0.84 -11.50 0.93
N SER A 129 0.33 -12.08 -0.15
CA SER A 129 0.69 -13.42 -0.64
C SER A 129 0.64 -13.40 -2.18
N PRO A 130 1.53 -14.13 -2.90
CA PRO A 130 1.51 -14.14 -4.36
C PRO A 130 0.16 -14.60 -4.93
N ASN A 131 -0.44 -15.61 -4.29
CA ASN A 131 -1.71 -16.20 -4.67
C ASN A 131 -2.90 -15.57 -3.94
N GLY A 132 -2.66 -14.51 -3.15
CA GLY A 132 -3.70 -13.78 -2.44
C GLY A 132 -4.41 -12.76 -3.33
N GLU A 133 -5.47 -12.20 -2.78
CA GLU A 133 -6.13 -11.02 -3.32
C GLU A 133 -5.28 -9.76 -3.06
N PHE A 134 -5.59 -8.68 -3.76
CA PHE A 134 -5.03 -7.38 -3.44
C PHE A 134 -5.52 -6.90 -2.07
N VAL A 135 -4.68 -6.11 -1.41
CA VAL A 135 -4.92 -5.67 -0.03
C VAL A 135 -6.23 -4.91 0.13
N ASN A 136 -6.86 -5.06 1.30
CA ASN A 136 -8.06 -4.33 1.70
C ASN A 136 -9.11 -4.24 0.58
N ASN A 137 -9.68 -5.39 0.23
CA ASN A 137 -10.72 -5.56 -0.78
C ASN A 137 -12.14 -5.72 -0.18
N ASP A 138 -12.29 -5.45 1.12
CA ASP A 138 -13.58 -5.47 1.80
C ASP A 138 -14.48 -4.32 1.32
N ARG A 139 -15.44 -4.66 0.45
CA ARG A 139 -16.41 -3.71 -0.13
C ARG A 139 -17.34 -3.10 0.92
N ALA A 140 -17.63 -3.79 2.01
CA ALA A 140 -18.53 -3.27 3.05
C ALA A 140 -17.89 -2.11 3.82
N MET A 141 -16.56 -2.07 3.85
CA MET A 141 -15.77 -1.04 4.54
C MET A 141 -15.00 -0.14 3.57
N ALA A 142 -15.30 -0.23 2.27
CA ALA A 142 -14.74 0.64 1.26
C ALA A 142 -15.29 2.06 1.40
N ALA A 143 -14.54 3.04 0.90
CA ALA A 143 -15.13 4.35 0.67
C ALA A 143 -16.32 4.14 -0.29
N PRO A 144 -17.51 4.65 0.03
CA PRO A 144 -18.68 4.45 -0.81
C PRO A 144 -18.37 4.91 -2.25
N PRO A 145 -18.62 4.06 -3.27
CA PRO A 145 -18.36 4.43 -4.65
C PRO A 145 -19.19 5.68 -5.00
N TRP A 146 -18.71 6.52 -5.91
CA TRP A 146 -19.46 7.71 -6.37
C TRP A 146 -20.92 7.43 -6.76
N THR A 147 -21.24 6.19 -7.13
CA THR A 147 -22.61 5.74 -7.42
C THR A 147 -23.55 5.78 -6.20
N SER A 148 -23.02 5.72 -4.99
CA SER A 148 -23.78 5.76 -3.73
C SER A 148 -23.91 7.18 -3.12
N LEU A 149 -23.44 8.22 -3.82
CA LEU A 149 -23.50 9.61 -3.33
C LEU A 149 -24.93 10.05 -3.01
N ARG A 150 -25.91 9.64 -3.81
CA ARG A 150 -27.34 9.94 -3.59
C ARG A 150 -27.90 9.27 -2.33
N GLU A 151 -27.44 8.05 -2.03
CA GLU A 151 -27.87 7.32 -0.84
C GLU A 151 -27.29 7.98 0.42
N LEU A 152 -26.06 8.51 0.34
CA LEU A 152 -25.44 9.28 1.41
C LEU A 152 -26.10 10.65 1.62
N GLU A 153 -26.46 11.36 0.54
CA GLU A 153 -27.20 12.63 0.62
C GLU A 153 -28.56 12.43 1.31
N ALA A 154 -29.27 11.35 0.98
CA ALA A 154 -30.57 11.04 1.57
C ALA A 154 -30.51 10.61 3.05
N ALA A 155 -29.33 10.25 3.56
CA ALA A 155 -29.12 9.83 4.95
C ALA A 155 -28.59 10.96 5.87
N SER A 156 -28.42 12.18 5.35
CA SER A 156 -27.90 13.34 6.09
C SER A 156 -28.99 14.29 6.60
#